data_AF-A0A3N2CTI0-F1
#
_entry.id   AF-A0A3N2CTI0-F1
#
_cell.length_a   1.000
_cell.length_b   1.000
_cell.length_c   1.000
_cell.angle_alpha   90.00
_cell.angle_beta   90.00
_cell.angle_gamma   90.00
#
_symmetry.space_group_name_H-M   'P 1'
#
loop_
_entity.id
_entity.type
_entity.pdbx_description
1 polymer ?
#
loop_
_entity_poly.entity_id
_entity_poly.type
_entity_poly.pdbx_seq_one_letter_code
_entity_poly.pdbx_strand_id
1 'polypeptide(L)'
;MDHDQQHPTPDDHDATPELRVPALVFPGQLADPASAHRLAWDLLERRAPREALEVLDAALAQDEDNVGLRTLRAWAYLIQARLGHAEAELRWLVAADPSDEWARHALGRSLERQSRYADALPHLRLAAAMTGDPEHETAVLRVERRLAETGATSYDALR
;
A
#
# COMPACT_ATOMS: atom_id res chain seq x y z
N MET A 1 25.52 -69.22 -29.30
CA MET A 1 24.20 -68.67 -29.63
C MET A 1 23.95 -67.58 -28.63
N ASP A 2 24.36 -66.38 -29.02
CA ASP A 2 24.13 -65.13 -28.35
C ASP A 2 22.63 -64.84 -28.30
N HIS A 3 22.10 -64.57 -27.11
CA HIS A 3 20.81 -63.90 -26.96
C HIS A 3 21.03 -62.62 -26.15
N ASP A 4 21.38 -61.62 -26.96
CA ASP A 4 20.94 -60.24 -26.98
C ASP A 4 20.26 -59.67 -25.72
N GLN A 5 20.83 -58.55 -25.26
CA GLN A 5 20.33 -57.70 -24.20
C GLN A 5 19.24 -56.77 -24.76
N GLN A 6 18.12 -56.61 -24.06
CA GLN A 6 17.39 -55.34 -24.13
C GLN A 6 16.76 -54.96 -22.79
N HIS A 7 17.15 -53.75 -22.35
CA HIS A 7 16.72 -53.00 -21.18
C HIS A 7 15.24 -52.57 -21.24
N PRO A 8 14.61 -52.28 -20.08
CA PRO A 8 13.35 -51.55 -20.02
C PRO A 8 13.54 -50.04 -20.32
N THR A 9 12.43 -49.44 -20.77
CA THR A 9 12.16 -48.09 -21.32
C THR A 9 12.55 -46.88 -20.45
N PRO A 10 12.72 -45.67 -21.02
CA PRO A 10 12.41 -44.43 -20.32
C PRO A 10 11.01 -43.92 -20.71
N ASP A 11 10.29 -43.46 -19.68
CA ASP A 11 9.01 -42.77 -19.72
C ASP A 11 8.98 -41.64 -20.76
N ASP A 12 8.05 -41.73 -21.70
CA ASP A 12 7.59 -40.56 -22.44
C ASP A 12 6.53 -39.83 -21.62
N HIS A 13 7.03 -38.85 -20.84
CA HIS A 13 6.44 -37.53 -20.68
C HIS A 13 5.12 -37.48 -19.89
N ASP A 14 5.29 -37.47 -18.56
CA ASP A 14 4.41 -36.81 -17.59
C ASP A 14 4.28 -35.31 -17.94
N ALA A 15 3.34 -34.99 -18.83
CA ALA A 15 2.82 -33.65 -18.99
C ALA A 15 1.45 -33.60 -18.30
N THR A 16 1.46 -33.65 -16.96
CA THR A 16 0.30 -33.24 -16.18
C THR A 16 0.02 -31.76 -16.47
N PRO A 17 -1.16 -31.40 -17.03
CA PRO A 17 -1.51 -30.00 -17.14
C PRO A 17 -1.70 -29.48 -15.72
N GLU A 18 -0.87 -28.53 -15.29
CA GLU A 18 -1.13 -27.74 -14.09
C GLU A 18 -2.48 -27.01 -14.30
N LEU A 19 -3.55 -27.67 -13.88
CA LEU A 19 -4.87 -27.07 -13.76
C LEU A 19 -4.77 -26.00 -12.69
N ARG A 20 -4.51 -24.76 -13.11
CA ARG A 20 -4.68 -23.58 -12.26
C ARG A 20 -6.16 -23.43 -11.98
N VAL A 21 -6.63 -24.12 -10.94
CA VAL A 21 -7.96 -23.93 -10.39
C VAL A 21 -8.12 -22.44 -10.07
N PRO A 22 -9.12 -21.74 -10.64
CA PRO A 22 -9.50 -20.43 -10.11
C PRO A 22 -9.91 -20.65 -8.66
N ALA A 23 -9.35 -19.84 -7.75
CA ALA A 23 -9.75 -19.91 -6.35
C ALA A 23 -11.26 -19.76 -6.28
N LEU A 24 -11.95 -20.82 -5.88
CA LEU A 24 -13.40 -20.83 -5.72
C LEU A 24 -13.66 -20.10 -4.40
N VAL A 25 -13.73 -18.78 -4.48
CA VAL A 25 -13.87 -17.95 -3.28
C VAL A 25 -15.34 -17.86 -2.91
N PHE A 26 -15.70 -18.44 -1.75
CA PHE A 26 -17.04 -18.33 -1.22
C PHE A 26 -17.32 -16.90 -0.72
N PRO A 27 -18.55 -16.38 -0.86
CA PRO A 27 -18.89 -15.00 -0.48
C PRO A 27 -18.51 -14.63 0.97
N GLY A 28 -18.54 -15.60 1.91
CA GLY A 28 -18.12 -15.39 3.30
C GLY A 28 -16.60 -15.44 3.53
N GLN A 29 -15.83 -16.04 2.62
CA GLN A 29 -14.37 -16.15 2.75
C GLN A 29 -13.65 -14.89 2.29
N LEU A 30 -14.30 -14.05 1.47
CA LEU A 30 -13.84 -12.66 1.22
C LEU A 30 -14.13 -11.72 2.38
N ALA A 31 -15.03 -12.09 3.29
CA ALA A 31 -15.36 -11.32 4.47
C ALA A 31 -14.43 -11.62 5.66
N ASP A 32 -13.72 -12.76 5.63
CA ASP A 32 -12.67 -13.06 6.62
C ASP A 32 -11.50 -12.05 6.47
N PRO A 33 -11.13 -11.31 7.52
CA PRO A 33 -10.11 -10.26 7.42
C PRO A 33 -8.75 -10.75 6.92
N ALA A 34 -8.33 -11.96 7.30
CA ALA A 34 -7.03 -12.50 6.88
C ALA A 34 -7.01 -12.83 5.37
N SER A 35 -8.09 -13.42 4.88
CA SER A 35 -8.27 -13.74 3.46
C SER A 35 -8.43 -12.48 2.61
N ALA A 36 -9.20 -11.50 3.09
CA ALA A 36 -9.36 -10.19 2.46
C ALA A 36 -8.03 -9.43 2.36
N HIS A 37 -7.25 -9.42 3.44
CA HIS A 37 -5.93 -8.78 3.47
C HIS A 37 -5.01 -9.38 2.39
N ARG A 38 -4.90 -10.71 2.32
CA ARG A 38 -4.05 -11.38 1.34
C ARG A 38 -4.46 -11.08 -0.09
N LEU A 39 -5.76 -11.11 -0.39
CA LEU A 39 -6.26 -10.82 -1.72
C LEU A 39 -6.04 -9.35 -2.10
N ALA A 40 -6.34 -8.42 -1.19
CA ALA A 40 -6.12 -7.00 -1.43
C ALA A 40 -4.64 -6.69 -1.66
N TRP A 41 -3.73 -7.34 -0.92
CA TRP A 41 -2.28 -7.24 -1.15
C TRP A 41 -1.90 -7.67 -2.58
N ASP A 42 -2.29 -8.87 -3.02
CA ASP A 42 -2.00 -9.39 -4.36
C ASP A 42 -2.58 -8.48 -5.46
N LEU A 43 -3.79 -7.96 -5.27
CA LEU A 43 -4.39 -7.00 -6.21
C LEU A 43 -3.58 -5.70 -6.31
N LEU A 44 -3.09 -5.16 -5.18
CA LEU A 44 -2.28 -3.94 -5.18
C LEU A 44 -0.91 -4.16 -5.83
N GLU A 45 -0.27 -5.30 -5.61
CA GLU A 45 0.96 -5.70 -6.30
C GLU A 45 0.76 -5.78 -7.82
N ARG A 46 -0.40 -6.29 -8.26
CA ARG A 46 -0.81 -6.36 -9.67
C ARG A 46 -1.31 -5.05 -10.26
N ARG A 47 -1.22 -3.93 -9.52
CA ARG A 47 -1.72 -2.61 -9.95
C ARG A 47 -3.22 -2.59 -10.22
N ALA A 48 -4.00 -3.38 -9.48
CA ALA A 48 -5.46 -3.41 -9.50
C ALA A 48 -6.06 -2.77 -8.22
N PRO A 49 -5.83 -1.46 -7.98
CA PRO A 49 -6.25 -0.84 -6.73
C PRO A 49 -7.77 -0.73 -6.60
N ARG A 50 -8.53 -0.68 -7.70
CA ARG A 50 -9.98 -0.55 -7.67
C ARG A 50 -10.63 -1.80 -7.09
N GLU A 51 -10.23 -2.95 -7.61
CA GLU A 51 -10.64 -4.27 -7.17
C GLU A 51 -10.22 -4.51 -5.72
N ALA A 52 -9.01 -4.07 -5.35
CA ALA A 52 -8.56 -4.15 -3.96
C ALA A 52 -9.50 -3.39 -3.00
N LEU A 53 -9.97 -2.20 -3.39
CA LEU A 53 -10.90 -1.42 -2.57
C LEU A 53 -12.26 -2.10 -2.41
N GLU A 54 -12.78 -2.76 -3.45
CA GLU A 54 -14.04 -3.49 -3.37
C GLU A 54 -13.95 -4.63 -2.33
N VAL A 55 -12.83 -5.36 -2.31
CA VAL A 55 -12.55 -6.40 -1.30
C VAL A 55 -12.41 -5.78 0.09
N LEU A 56 -11.65 -4.70 0.21
CA LEU A 56 -11.37 -4.03 1.48
C LEU A 56 -12.62 -3.40 2.11
N ASP A 57 -13.47 -2.77 1.30
CA ASP A 57 -14.71 -2.14 1.79
C ASP A 57 -15.71 -3.18 2.30
N ALA A 58 -15.81 -4.34 1.64
CA ALA A 58 -16.64 -5.44 2.11
C ALA A 58 -16.13 -6.03 3.44
N ALA A 59 -14.82 -6.20 3.59
CA ALA A 59 -14.21 -6.74 4.80
C ALA A 59 -14.26 -5.75 5.98
N LEU A 60 -13.99 -4.46 5.73
CA LEU A 60 -14.07 -3.39 6.74
C LEU A 60 -15.51 -3.11 7.19
N ALA A 61 -16.53 -3.52 6.43
CA ALA A 61 -17.92 -3.50 6.91
C ALA A 61 -18.19 -4.54 8.01
N GLN A 62 -17.32 -5.55 8.19
CA GLN A 62 -17.42 -6.55 9.26
C GLN A 62 -16.51 -6.23 10.44
N ASP A 63 -15.33 -5.68 10.17
CA ASP A 63 -14.35 -5.28 11.19
C ASP A 63 -13.77 -3.91 10.80
N GLU A 64 -14.44 -2.84 11.24
CA GLU A 64 -14.08 -1.48 10.83
C GLU A 64 -12.76 -1.01 11.41
N ASP A 65 -12.26 -1.59 12.50
CA ASP A 65 -11.04 -1.16 13.18
C ASP A 65 -9.82 -2.03 12.81
N ASN A 66 -9.95 -2.87 11.78
CA ASN A 66 -8.85 -3.69 11.33
C ASN A 66 -7.71 -2.86 10.73
N VAL A 67 -6.64 -2.69 11.51
CA VAL A 67 -5.44 -1.91 11.13
C VAL A 67 -4.88 -2.38 9.78
N GLY A 68 -4.72 -3.69 9.59
CA GLY A 68 -4.13 -4.23 8.36
C GLY A 68 -4.96 -3.93 7.11
N LEU A 69 -6.29 -4.03 7.19
CA LEU A 69 -7.17 -3.69 6.07
C LEU A 69 -7.18 -2.18 5.80
N ARG A 70 -7.19 -1.34 6.84
CA ARG A 70 -7.10 0.12 6.69
C ARG A 70 -5.78 0.57 6.06
N THR A 71 -4.66 -0.06 6.42
CA THR A 71 -3.35 0.18 5.80
C THR A 71 -3.39 -0.08 4.29
N LEU A 72 -3.94 -1.22 3.87
CA LEU A 72 -4.08 -1.53 2.43
C LEU A 72 -5.05 -0.59 1.73
N ARG A 73 -6.13 -0.17 2.40
CA ARG A 73 -7.08 0.79 1.86
C ARG A 73 -6.43 2.18 1.66
N ALA A 74 -5.65 2.64 2.62
CA ALA A 74 -4.84 3.85 2.50
C ALA A 74 -3.88 3.76 1.30
N TRP A 75 -3.16 2.64 1.16
CA TRP A 75 -2.27 2.42 0.03
C TRP A 75 -3.00 2.45 -1.31
N ALA A 76 -4.15 1.78 -1.41
CA ALA A 76 -5.00 1.79 -2.60
C ALA A 76 -5.47 3.20 -2.97
N TYR A 77 -5.89 4.00 -1.98
CA TYR A 77 -6.26 5.41 -2.19
C TYR A 77 -5.07 6.25 -2.71
N LEU A 78 -3.86 6.04 -2.18
CA LEU A 78 -2.65 6.74 -2.62
C LEU A 78 -2.28 6.44 -4.08
N ILE A 79 -2.39 5.17 -4.49
CA ILE A 79 -2.17 4.73 -5.89
C ILE A 79 -3.14 5.43 -6.83
N GLN A 80 -4.43 5.51 -6.45
CA GLN A 80 -5.45 6.19 -7.25
C GLN A 80 -5.43 7.73 -7.16
N ALA A 81 -4.46 8.31 -6.44
CA ALA A 81 -4.40 9.74 -6.16
C ALA A 81 -5.68 10.31 -5.50
N ARG A 82 -6.44 9.48 -4.77
CA ARG A 82 -7.62 9.89 -3.99
C ARG A 82 -7.18 10.37 -2.60
N LEU A 83 -6.55 11.53 -2.57
CA LEU A 83 -5.77 12.01 -1.42
C LEU A 83 -6.60 12.28 -0.16
N GLY A 84 -7.82 12.81 -0.30
CA GLY A 84 -8.69 13.06 0.86
C GLY A 84 -9.10 11.78 1.59
N HIS A 85 -9.38 10.70 0.84
CA HIS A 85 -9.67 9.40 1.43
C HIS A 85 -8.43 8.74 2.03
N ALA A 86 -7.28 8.82 1.34
CA ALA A 86 -6.02 8.34 1.90
C ALA A 86 -5.70 9.05 3.22
N GLU A 87 -5.84 10.37 3.26
CA GLU A 87 -5.60 11.19 4.45
C GLU A 87 -6.50 10.75 5.62
N ALA A 88 -7.78 10.43 5.39
CA ALA A 88 -8.67 9.96 6.43
C ALA A 88 -8.19 8.64 7.06
N GLU A 89 -7.85 7.65 6.23
CA GLU A 89 -7.30 6.38 6.73
C GLU A 89 -5.97 6.58 7.47
N LEU A 90 -5.08 7.38 6.90
CA LEU A 90 -3.75 7.61 7.45
C LEU A 90 -3.79 8.36 8.79
N ARG A 91 -4.73 9.29 8.97
CA ARG A 91 -4.94 9.92 10.28
C ARG A 91 -5.43 8.94 11.33
N TRP A 92 -6.34 8.05 10.95
CA TRP A 92 -6.80 6.99 11.84
C TRP A 92 -5.64 6.06 12.22
N LEU A 93 -4.84 5.63 11.25
CA LEU A 93 -3.69 4.74 11.46
C LEU A 93 -2.64 5.38 12.39
N VAL A 94 -2.27 6.65 12.16
CA VAL A 94 -1.33 7.38 13.03
C VAL A 94 -1.90 7.61 14.44
N ALA A 95 -3.22 7.71 14.60
CA ALA A 95 -3.83 7.79 15.92
C ALA A 95 -3.84 6.44 16.64
N ALA A 96 -4.06 5.34 15.91
CA ALA A 96 -4.09 3.98 16.44
C ALA A 96 -2.69 3.50 16.85
N ASP A 97 -1.70 3.71 15.99
CA ASP A 97 -0.29 3.52 16.31
C ASP A 97 0.50 4.74 15.85
N PRO A 98 0.85 5.64 16.80
CA PRO A 98 1.75 6.71 16.48
C PRO A 98 3.05 6.16 15.89
N SER A 99 3.64 5.10 16.43
CA SER A 99 4.96 4.61 16.01
C SER A 99 5.05 3.96 14.63
N ASP A 100 3.96 3.88 13.86
CA ASP A 100 3.97 3.44 12.47
C ASP A 100 4.64 4.51 11.56
N GLU A 101 5.88 4.24 11.17
CA GLU A 101 6.66 5.14 10.32
C GLU A 101 6.09 5.24 8.92
N TRP A 102 5.53 4.14 8.40
CA TRP A 102 4.94 4.11 7.07
C TRP A 102 3.70 5.01 7.02
N ALA A 103 2.80 4.88 8.00
CA ALA A 103 1.58 5.69 8.09
C ALA A 103 1.92 7.17 8.28
N ARG A 104 2.91 7.49 9.11
CA ARG A 104 3.41 8.87 9.29
C ARG A 104 3.97 9.44 8.00
N HIS A 105 4.86 8.72 7.32
CA HIS A 105 5.44 9.17 6.06
C HIS A 105 4.35 9.35 4.99
N ALA A 106 3.49 8.35 4.82
CA ALA A 106 2.40 8.37 3.85
C ALA A 106 1.41 9.51 4.11
N LEU A 107 1.09 9.84 5.36
CA LEU A 107 0.25 10.99 5.71
C LEU A 107 0.90 12.31 5.28
N GLY A 108 2.19 12.48 5.59
CA GLY A 108 2.97 13.63 5.16
C GLY A 108 3.00 13.77 3.63
N ARG A 109 3.23 12.68 2.90
CA ARG A 109 3.20 12.65 1.43
C ARG A 109 1.82 12.95 0.85
N SER A 110 0.74 12.48 1.49
CA SER A 110 -0.63 12.77 1.06
C SER A 110 -0.95 14.26 1.21
N LEU A 111 -0.59 14.86 2.34
CA LEU A 111 -0.77 16.29 2.62
C LEU A 111 0.08 17.17 1.69
N GLU A 112 1.33 16.76 1.45
CA GLU A 112 2.22 17.42 0.49
C GLU A 112 1.62 17.45 -0.92
N ARG A 113 1.09 16.32 -1.41
CA ARG A 113 0.44 16.24 -2.73
C ARG A 113 -0.83 17.08 -2.84
N GLN A 114 -1.43 17.47 -1.70
CA GLN A 114 -2.53 18.42 -1.61
C GLN A 114 -2.07 19.87 -1.42
N SER A 115 -0.76 20.13 -1.55
CA SER A 115 -0.13 21.44 -1.30
C SER A 115 -0.32 21.97 0.13
N ARG A 116 -0.67 21.10 1.09
CA ARG A 116 -0.79 21.43 2.52
C ARG A 116 0.54 21.25 3.23
N TYR A 117 1.53 22.02 2.79
CA TYR A 117 2.92 21.84 3.20
C TYR A 117 3.15 22.04 4.71
N ALA A 118 2.43 22.99 5.33
CA ALA A 118 2.54 23.26 6.76
C ALA A 118 2.06 22.06 7.61
N ASP A 119 0.97 21.42 7.18
CA ASP A 119 0.42 20.23 7.84
C ASP A 119 1.29 18.99 7.57
N ALA A 120 1.89 18.88 6.38
CA ALA A 120 2.72 17.76 5.99
C ALA A 120 4.05 17.67 6.78
N LEU A 121 4.70 18.81 6.99
CA LEU A 121 6.05 18.90 7.54
C LEU A 121 6.26 18.17 8.88
N PRO A 122 5.41 18.33 9.91
CA PRO A 122 5.61 17.62 11.18
C PRO A 122 5.58 16.10 11.03
N HIS A 123 4.72 15.56 10.16
CA HIS A 123 4.65 14.12 9.90
C HIS A 123 5.91 13.60 9.20
N LEU A 124 6.39 14.32 8.18
CA LEU A 124 7.60 13.93 7.44
C LEU A 124 8.87 14.01 8.32
N ARG A 125 9.00 15.04 9.14
CA ARG A 125 10.14 15.18 10.08
C ARG A 125 10.19 14.04 11.08
N LEU A 126 9.03 13.66 11.61
CA LEU A 126 8.95 12.57 12.58
C LEU A 126 9.29 11.23 11.92
N ALA A 127 8.75 10.95 10.72
CA ALA A 127 9.11 9.74 9.97
C ALA A 127 10.61 9.69 9.65
N ALA A 128 11.24 10.80 9.24
CA ALA A 128 12.67 10.87 9.00
C ALA A 128 13.48 10.63 10.28
N ALA A 129 13.07 11.21 11.41
CA ALA A 129 13.76 11.02 12.70
C ALA A 129 13.66 9.57 13.22
N MET A 130 12.57 8.86 12.92
CA MET A 130 12.39 7.47 13.33
C MET A 130 13.25 6.50 12.52
N THR A 131 13.41 6.74 11.22
CA THR A 131 14.05 5.76 10.32
C THR A 131 15.50 6.11 9.97
N GLY A 132 15.87 7.39 9.96
CA GLY A 132 17.13 7.85 9.37
C GLY A 132 17.24 7.57 7.87
N ASP A 133 16.12 7.33 7.19
CA ASP A 133 16.07 7.02 5.76
C ASP A 133 16.28 8.29 4.91
N PRO A 134 17.28 8.33 4.01
CA PRO A 134 17.50 9.46 3.10
C PRO A 134 16.27 9.85 2.25
N GLU A 135 15.39 8.91 1.91
CA GLU A 135 14.16 9.21 1.16
C GLU A 135 13.19 10.05 2.01
N HIS A 136 13.08 9.72 3.31
CA HIS A 136 12.27 10.49 4.25
C HIS A 136 12.85 11.89 4.47
N GLU A 137 14.17 12.01 4.62
CA GLU A 137 14.85 13.31 4.73
C GLU A 137 14.66 14.18 3.48
N THR A 138 14.75 13.57 2.30
CA THR A 138 14.49 14.26 1.03
C THR A 138 13.06 14.81 0.95
N ALA A 139 12.08 14.09 1.51
CA ALA A 139 10.71 14.57 1.60
C ALA A 139 10.58 15.81 2.52
N VAL A 140 11.31 15.85 3.64
CA VAL A 140 11.36 17.02 4.52
C VAL A 140 11.89 18.24 3.77
N LEU A 141 13.06 18.11 3.14
CA LEU A 141 13.70 19.21 2.41
C LEU A 141 12.81 19.78 1.30
N ARG A 142 12.09 18.90 0.58
CA ARG A 142 11.16 19.29 -0.48
C ARG A 142 10.02 20.16 0.07
N VAL A 143 9.43 19.77 1.20
CA VAL A 143 8.33 20.52 1.83
C VAL A 143 8.82 21.83 2.44
N GLU A 144 9.98 21.85 3.10
CA GLU A 144 10.59 23.07 3.65
C GLU A 144 10.85 24.11 2.55
N ARG A 145 11.40 23.67 1.42
CA ARG A 145 11.60 24.52 0.25
C ARG A 145 10.28 25.13 -0.24
N ARG A 146 9.22 24.33 -0.37
CA ARG A 146 7.89 24.83 -0.81
C ARG A 146 7.31 25.86 0.16
N LEU A 147 7.49 25.67 1.45
CA LEU A 147 7.07 26.65 2.47
C LEU A 147 7.85 27.96 2.35
N ALA A 148 9.16 27.89 2.14
CA ALA A 148 10.00 29.09 1.96
C ALA A 148 9.60 29.87 0.70
N GLU A 149 9.35 29.18 -0.43
CA GLU A 149 8.89 29.80 -1.68
C GLU A 149 7.53 30.49 -1.50
N THR A 150 6.59 29.85 -0.80
CA THR A 150 5.25 30.40 -0.57
C THR A 150 5.30 31.62 0.37
N GLY A 151 6.12 31.54 1.42
CA GLY A 151 6.32 32.66 2.36
C GLY A 151 7.00 33.87 1.72
N ALA A 152 8.02 33.66 0.89
CA ALA A 152 8.70 34.72 0.14
C ALA A 152 7.73 35.42 -0.82
N THR A 153 6.92 34.65 -1.56
CA THR A 153 5.89 35.20 -2.47
C THR A 153 4.88 36.08 -1.72
N SER A 154 4.47 35.67 -0.52
CA SER A 154 3.55 36.46 0.30
C SER A 154 4.16 37.77 0.80
N TYR A 155 5.48 37.83 1.01
CA TYR A 155 6.18 39.03 1.47
C TYR A 155 6.40 40.04 0.33
N ASP A 156 6.73 39.57 -0.87
CA ASP A 156 6.94 40.43 -2.05
C ASP A 156 5.66 41.17 -2.50
N ALA A 157 4.47 40.61 -2.24
CA ALA A 157 3.19 41.25 -2.56
C ALA A 157 2.83 42.47 -1.69
N LEU A 158 3.61 42.77 -0.65
CA LEU A 158 3.37 43.86 0.29
C LEU A 158 4.26 45.10 0.04
N ARG A 159 5.05 45.12 -1.04
CA ARG A 159 5.98 46.21 -1.40
C ARG A 159 5.52 46.98 -2.62
#